data_AF-A0A077PL06-F1
#
_entry.id   AF-A0A077PL06-F1
#
_cell.length_a   1.000
_cell.length_b   1.000
_cell.length_c   1.000
_cell.angle_alpha   90.00
_cell.angle_beta   90.00
_cell.angle_gamma   90.00
#
_symmetry.space_group_name_H-M   'P 1'
#
loop_
_entity.id
_entity.type
_entity.pdbx_description
1 polymer ?
#
loop_
_entity_poly.entity_id
_entity_poly.type
_entity_poly.pdbx_seq_one_letter_code
_entity_poly.pdbx_strand_id
1 'polypeptide(L)'
;MYALKLITERNGRSIEESWILGDMYRLEFYPKDVAEGVIARVEYAQNNILINHDIKKTDQAYITTLAGDTVRTVCRGQSVSQSA
;
A
#
# COMPACT_ATOMS: atom_id res chain seq x y z
N MET A 1 26.00 0.22 3.11
CA MET A 1 25.17 0.29 1.90
C MET A 1 23.93 1.07 2.28
N TYR A 2 23.60 2.17 1.59
CA TYR A 2 22.41 2.98 1.89
C TYR A 2 21.41 2.84 0.75
N ALA A 3 20.16 2.53 1.06
CA ALA A 3 19.06 2.60 0.12
C ALA A 3 18.36 3.95 0.32
N LEU A 4 18.49 4.85 -0.66
CA LEU A 4 17.72 6.09 -0.71
C LEU A 4 16.41 5.78 -1.42
N LYS A 5 15.27 6.03 -0.76
CA LYS A 5 13.95 5.92 -1.38
C LYS A 5 13.25 7.27 -1.28
N LEU A 6 12.78 7.77 -2.43
CA LEU A 6 12.20 9.09 -2.55
C LEU A 6 10.79 9.08 -1.95
N ILE A 7 10.52 9.97 -1.00
CA ILE A 7 9.16 10.22 -0.54
C ILE A 7 8.50 11.15 -1.56
N THR A 8 7.36 10.74 -2.11
CA THR A 8 6.58 11.56 -3.03
C THR A 8 5.42 12.19 -2.28
N GLU A 9 5.28 13.51 -2.37
CA GLU A 9 4.06 14.18 -1.93
C GLU A 9 3.02 14.14 -3.04
N ARG A 10 1.85 13.57 -2.76
CA ARG A 10 0.73 13.52 -3.72
C ARG A 10 -0.57 13.91 -3.03
N ASN A 11 -1.24 14.93 -3.54
CA ASN A 11 -2.50 15.45 -2.97
C ASN A 11 -2.39 15.79 -1.47
N GLY A 12 -1.25 16.34 -1.05
CA GLY A 12 -0.96 16.67 0.35
C GLY A 12 -0.65 15.46 1.24
N ARG A 13 -0.59 14.24 0.69
CA ARG A 13 -0.19 13.04 1.41
C ARG A 13 1.26 12.68 1.12
N SER A 14 1.99 12.38 2.19
CA SER A 14 3.36 11.89 2.09
C SER A 14 3.37 10.37 1.98
N ILE A 15 3.81 9.84 0.84
CA ILE A 15 3.82 8.41 0.51
C ILE A 15 5.17 8.01 -0.08
N GLU A 16 5.56 6.74 0.06
CA GLU A 16 6.79 6.25 -0.59
C GLU A 16 6.58 5.90 -2.05
N GLU A 17 5.40 5.40 -2.42
CA GLU A 17 5.12 4.90 -3.76
C GLU A 17 3.60 4.90 -3.98
N SER A 18 3.14 5.23 -5.19
CA SER A 18 1.73 5.05 -5.58
C SER A 18 1.58 4.36 -6.93
N TRP A 19 0.56 3.51 -7.02
CA TRP A 19 0.16 2.81 -8.22
C TRP A 19 -1.31 3.07 -8.49
N ILE A 20 -1.66 3.27 -9.75
CA ILE A 20 -3.05 3.23 -10.20
C ILE A 20 -3.31 1.79 -10.66
N LEU A 21 -4.32 1.15 -10.09
CA LEU A 21 -4.71 -0.23 -10.37
C LEU A 21 -6.03 -0.22 -11.14
N GLY A 22 -5.94 -0.38 -12.47
CA GLY A 22 -7.07 -0.15 -13.37
C GLY A 22 -7.50 1.32 -13.35
N ASP A 23 -8.80 1.58 -13.53
CA ASP A 23 -9.32 2.96 -13.59
C ASP A 23 -9.91 3.45 -12.24
N MET A 24 -10.04 2.56 -11.26
CA MET A 24 -10.82 2.82 -10.05
C MET A 24 -10.01 2.80 -8.75
N TYR A 25 -8.91 2.05 -8.70
CA TYR A 25 -8.19 1.81 -7.46
C TYR A 25 -6.84 2.50 -7.47
N ARG A 26 -6.46 3.04 -6.31
CA ARG A 26 -5.17 3.63 -6.05
C ARG A 26 -4.52 2.91 -4.88
N LEU A 27 -3.31 2.41 -5.08
CA LEU A 27 -2.51 1.76 -4.04
C LEU A 27 -1.37 2.70 -3.63
N GLU A 28 -1.32 3.06 -2.35
CA GLU A 28 -0.26 3.88 -1.75
C GLU A 28 0.55 3.02 -0.77
N PHE A 29 1.88 3.06 -0.84
CA PHE A 29 2.78 2.38 0.09
C PHE A 29 3.34 3.34 1.13
N TYR A 30 3.40 2.86 2.37
CA TYR A 30 3.87 3.58 3.56
C TYR A 30 3.33 5.02 3.67
N PRO A 31 2.00 5.22 3.59
CA PRO A 31 1.43 6.54 3.80
C PRO A 31 1.75 7.03 5.22
N LYS A 32 2.07 8.31 5.38
CA LYS A 32 2.39 8.91 6.69
C LYS A 32 1.15 9.34 7.48
N ASP A 33 0.07 9.68 6.78
CA ASP A 33 -1.14 10.28 7.37
C ASP A 33 -2.17 9.22 7.79
N VAL A 34 -1.71 8.10 8.34
CA VAL A 34 -2.55 6.94 8.70
C VAL A 34 -2.13 6.36 10.04
N ALA A 35 -2.92 5.41 10.55
CA ALA A 35 -2.60 4.72 11.79
C ALA A 35 -1.24 4.01 11.70
N GLU A 36 -0.52 3.98 12.83
CA GLU A 36 0.78 3.31 12.93
C GLU A 36 0.68 1.84 12.49
N GLY A 37 1.67 1.39 11.70
CA GLY A 37 1.76 0.02 11.24
C GLY A 37 0.96 -0.30 9.98
N VAL A 38 0.27 0.67 9.39
CA VAL A 38 -0.24 0.58 8.01
C VAL A 38 0.94 0.69 7.05
N ILE A 39 1.07 -0.30 6.16
CA ILE A 39 2.17 -0.39 5.18
C ILE A 39 1.69 -0.13 3.76
N ALA A 40 0.38 -0.25 3.51
CA ALA A 40 -0.22 0.15 2.26
C ALA A 40 -1.69 0.54 2.47
N ARG A 41 -2.22 1.36 1.57
CA ARG A 41 -3.63 1.75 1.51
C ARG A 41 -4.14 1.55 0.10
N VAL A 42 -5.28 0.87 -0.04
CA VAL A 42 -6.07 0.85 -1.27
C VAL A 42 -7.19 1.86 -1.12
N GLU A 43 -7.24 2.84 -2.01
CA GLU A 43 -8.28 3.84 -2.08
C GLU A 43 -9.07 3.67 -3.38
N TYR A 44 -10.39 3.80 -3.31
CA TYR A 44 -11.24 3.87 -4.49
C TYR A 44 -12.45 4.76 -4.24
N ALA A 45 -13.01 5.31 -5.32
CA ALA A 45 -14.24 6.10 -5.25
C ALA A 45 -15.44 5.23 -5.62
N GLN A 46 -16.47 5.24 -4.77
CA GLN A 46 -17.75 4.59 -5.05
C GLN A 46 -18.87 5.60 -4.74
N ASN A 47 -19.68 5.93 -5.75
CA ASN A 47 -20.77 6.92 -5.62
C ASN A 47 -20.31 8.27 -5.02
N ASN A 48 -19.18 8.82 -5.50
CA ASN A 48 -18.51 10.01 -4.96
C ASN A 48 -18.06 9.92 -3.49
N ILE A 49 -18.11 8.74 -2.88
CA ILE A 49 -17.57 8.50 -1.55
C ILE A 49 -16.20 7.85 -1.71
N LEU A 50 -15.19 8.43 -1.05
CA LEU A 50 -13.84 7.90 -1.04
C LEU A 50 -13.74 6.80 0.03
N ILE A 51 -13.47 5.57 -0.39
CA ILE A 51 -13.32 4.42 0.49
C ILE A 51 -11.84 4.06 0.59
N ASN A 52 -11.37 3.82 1.81
CA ASN A 52 -9.99 3.45 2.10
C ASN A 52 -9.95 2.07 2.78
N HIS A 53 -9.06 1.22 2.30
CA HIS A 53 -8.71 -0.06 2.93
C HIS A 53 -7.24 -0.05 3.32
N ASP A 54 -6.98 -0.04 4.62
CA ASP A 54 -5.63 -0.06 5.18
C ASP A 54 -5.12 -1.49 5.32
N ILE A 55 -3.92 -1.73 4.83
CA ILE A 55 -3.19 -2.99 4.93
C ILE A 55 -2.09 -2.79 5.98
N LYS A 56 -2.18 -3.54 7.06
CA LYS A 56 -1.23 -3.46 8.18
C LYS A 56 -0.03 -4.38 7.94
N LYS A 57 1.07 -4.11 8.65
CA LYS A 57 2.29 -4.93 8.66
C LYS A 57 2.04 -6.40 9.02
N THR A 58 0.94 -6.67 9.72
CA THR A 58 0.52 -8.01 10.15
C THR A 58 -0.23 -8.78 9.09
N ASP A 59 -0.73 -8.08 8.07
CA ASP A 59 -1.63 -8.63 7.08
C ASP A 59 -0.83 -9.26 5.93
N GLN A 60 -1.48 -10.18 5.23
CA GLN A 60 -1.04 -10.64 3.92
C GLN A 60 -2.15 -10.24 2.94
N ALA A 61 -1.79 -9.54 1.88
CA ALA A 61 -2.75 -9.05 0.91
C ALA A 61 -2.30 -9.36 -0.52
N TYR A 62 -3.26 -9.82 -1.32
CA TYR A 62 -3.14 -10.00 -2.76
C TYR A 62 -4.15 -9.07 -3.42
N ILE A 63 -3.72 -8.34 -4.44
CA ILE A 63 -4.62 -7.53 -5.25
C ILE A 63 -4.77 -8.20 -6.59
N THR A 64 -5.98 -8.67 -6.87
CA THR A 64 -6.31 -9.46 -8.04
C THR A 64 -7.32 -8.70 -8.90
N THR A 65 -7.13 -8.69 -10.21
CA THR A 65 -8.11 -8.14 -11.15
C THR A 65 -9.35 -9.04 -11.20
N LEU A 66 -10.45 -8.53 -11.76
CA LEU A 66 -11.63 -9.34 -12.03
C LEU A 66 -11.36 -10.50 -13.00
N ALA A 67 -10.32 -10.39 -13.84
CA ALA A 67 -9.89 -11.45 -14.74
C ALA A 67 -9.10 -12.56 -14.02
N GLY A 68 -8.75 -12.38 -12.74
CA GLY A 68 -8.01 -13.34 -11.94
C GLY A 68 -6.49 -13.09 -11.87
N ASP A 69 -5.99 -12.05 -12.55
CA ASP A 69 -4.56 -11.73 -12.54
C ASP A 69 -4.15 -11.02 -11.24
N THR A 70 -3.11 -11.51 -10.56
CA THR A 70 -2.55 -10.80 -9.40
C THR A 70 -1.62 -9.68 -9.87
N VAL A 71 -2.00 -8.43 -9.62
CA VAL A 71 -1.22 -7.24 -10.02
C VAL A 71 -0.21 -6.79 -8.98
N ARG A 72 -0.47 -7.11 -7.70
CA ARG A 72 0.46 -6.81 -6.62
C ARG A 72 0.25 -7.74 -5.44
N THR A 73 1.34 -8.08 -4.78
CA THR A 73 1.30 -8.78 -3.49
C THR A 73 1.98 -7.93 -2.44
N VAL A 74 1.34 -7.82 -1.28
CA VAL A 74 1.93 -7.26 -0.06
C VAL A 74 2.26 -8.44 0.85
N CYS A 75 3.51 -8.90 0.75
CA CYS A 75 4.02 -10.01 1.56
C CYS A 75 4.53 -9.48 2.89
N ARG A 76 4.34 -10.28 3.94
CA ARG A 76 5.16 -10.16 5.14
C ARG A 76 6.58 -10.58 4.77
N GLY A 77 7.53 -9.66 4.80
CA GLY A 77 8.92 -10.06 5.01
C GLY A 77 8.98 -10.65 6.41
N GLN A 78 9.25 -11.96 6.55
CA GLN A 78 9.64 -12.46 7.86
C GLN A 78 10.93 -11.71 8.22
N SER A 79 10.86 -10.71 9.10
CA SER A 79 12.04 -10.30 9.83
C SER A 79 12.31 -11.43 10.82
N VAL A 80 13.00 -12.45 10.34
CA VAL A 80 13.72 -13.35 11.23
C VAL A 80 14.88 -12.51 11.75
N SER A 81 14.62 -11.62 12.69
CA SER A 81 15.65 -11.17 13.61
C SER A 81 15.91 -12.35 14.55
N GLN A 82 16.60 -13.37 14.03
CA GLN A 82 17.29 -14.33 14.86
C GLN A 82 18.42 -13.56 15.53
N SER A 83 18.12 -13.02 16.71
CA SER A 83 19.13 -12.79 17.72
C SER A 83 19.61 -14.15 18.21
N ALA A 84 20.82 -14.51 17.79
CA ALA A 84 21.68 -15.50 18.44
C ALA A 84 23.07 -14.87 18.61
#